data_AF-A0A939IIA4-F1
#
_entry.id   AF-A0A939IIA4-F1
#
_cell.length_a   1.000
_cell.length_b   1.000
_cell.length_c   1.000
_cell.angle_alpha   90.00
_cell.angle_beta   90.00
_cell.angle_gamma   90.00
#
_symmetry.space_group_name_H-M   'P 1'
#
loop_
_entity.id
_entity.type
_entity.pdbx_description
1 polymer ?
#
loop_
_entity_poly.entity_id
_entity_poly.type
_entity_poly.pdbx_seq_one_letter_code
_entity_poly.pdbx_strand_id
1 'polypeptide(L)'
;MDSLFFLLSFLCFICLVIGVFRPRTVIRWGLDEQKTKKNVMKYYGIGMILFLILFSINVDDSSVEKSNLNTEISSVEQTVNADEKIASNIEKKIEDLRNAESITLDKAVSVMEARILYDALTADQKELVSNLNVLTNAENKIEVLETEAAKQAVAQEQAQIKSEVQATASSQADKEIVTLQPQAQTQTNEYTVYITRTGEKYHRSGCRYLKQSQISISKSDAINQGYTPCSVCNP
;
A
#
# COMPACT_ATOMS: atom_id res chain seq x y z
N MET A 1 -44.70 29.39 2.65
CA MET A 1 -46.02 29.98 2.28
C MET A 1 -46.45 29.55 0.88
N ASP A 2 -45.71 28.61 0.30
CA ASP A 2 -45.73 28.30 -1.13
C ASP A 2 -46.88 27.37 -1.48
N SER A 3 -47.23 26.43 -0.60
CA SER A 3 -48.34 25.50 -0.84
C SER A 3 -49.70 26.20 -0.93
N LEU A 4 -49.93 27.25 -0.13
CA LEU A 4 -51.16 28.05 -0.17
C LEU A 4 -51.24 28.86 -1.48
N PHE A 5 -50.09 29.33 -1.95
CA PHE A 5 -49.95 30.06 -3.21
C PHE A 5 -50.18 29.16 -4.43
N PHE A 6 -49.61 27.95 -4.44
CA PHE A 6 -49.87 26.96 -5.49
C PHE A 6 -51.33 26.53 -5.54
N LEU A 7 -51.97 26.34 -4.39
CA LEU A 7 -53.40 26.02 -4.32
C LEU A 7 -54.29 27.17 -4.83
N LEU A 8 -53.96 28.42 -4.50
CA LEU A 8 -54.69 29.59 -4.99
C LEU A 8 -54.50 29.81 -6.50
N SER A 9 -53.29 29.59 -7.00
CA SER A 9 -52.96 29.62 -8.44
C SER A 9 -53.72 28.54 -9.21
N PHE A 10 -53.73 27.31 -8.69
CA PHE A 10 -54.45 26.20 -9.28
C PHE A 10 -55.97 26.42 -9.26
N LEU A 11 -56.50 27.00 -8.18
CA LEU A 11 -57.91 27.38 -8.09
C LEU A 11 -58.27 28.49 -9.10
N CYS A 12 -57.40 29.47 -9.31
CA CYS A 12 -57.57 30.52 -10.32
C CYS A 12 -57.55 29.93 -11.75
N PHE A 13 -56.64 28.99 -12.01
CA PHE A 13 -56.55 28.27 -13.28
C PHE A 13 -57.80 27.41 -13.55
N ILE A 14 -58.29 26.67 -12.55
CA ILE A 14 -59.55 25.92 -12.64
C ILE A 14 -60.73 26.85 -12.94
N CYS A 15 -60.82 28.00 -12.25
CA CYS A 15 -61.86 29.00 -12.52
C CYS A 15 -61.79 29.54 -13.96
N LEU A 16 -60.58 29.79 -14.50
CA LEU A 16 -60.39 30.23 -15.87
C LEU A 16 -60.88 29.15 -16.87
N VAL A 17 -60.46 27.90 -16.69
CA VAL A 17 -60.86 26.78 -17.56
C VAL A 17 -62.38 26.58 -17.54
N ILE A 18 -63.00 26.52 -16.36
CA ILE A 18 -64.46 26.39 -16.22
C ILE A 18 -65.17 27.60 -16.85
N GLY A 19 -64.64 28.80 -16.66
CA GLY A 19 -65.21 30.05 -17.18
C GLY A 19 -65.17 30.17 -18.69
N VAL A 20 -64.21 29.52 -19.36
CA VAL A 20 -64.15 29.46 -20.84
C VAL A 20 -65.25 28.56 -21.40
N PHE A 21 -65.58 27.44 -20.74
CA PHE A 21 -66.66 26.54 -21.19
C PHE A 21 -68.04 27.03 -20.75
N ARG A 22 -68.17 27.58 -19.55
CA ARG A 22 -69.43 28.07 -18.97
C ARG A 22 -69.21 29.44 -18.29
N PRO A 23 -69.23 30.55 -19.06
CA PRO A 23 -68.89 31.88 -18.53
C PRO A 23 -69.86 32.37 -17.44
N ARG A 24 -71.12 31.94 -17.51
CA ARG A 24 -72.15 32.28 -16.50
C ARG A 24 -71.91 31.65 -15.13
N THR A 25 -71.14 30.56 -15.05
CA THR A 25 -70.85 29.87 -13.79
C THR A 25 -69.78 30.57 -12.97
N VAL A 26 -68.85 31.26 -13.64
CA VAL A 26 -67.67 31.87 -13.00
C VAL A 26 -67.86 33.36 -12.74
N ILE A 27 -68.48 34.10 -13.67
CA ILE A 27 -68.83 35.51 -13.44
C ILE A 27 -70.20 35.57 -12.77
N ARG A 28 -70.19 35.55 -11.43
CA ARG A 28 -71.43 35.61 -10.63
C ARG A 28 -71.98 37.04 -10.45
N TRP A 29 -71.19 38.06 -10.78
CA TRP A 29 -71.54 39.47 -10.60
C TRP A 29 -71.54 40.22 -11.95
N GLY A 30 -72.59 40.99 -12.24
CA GLY A 30 -72.73 41.80 -13.47
C GLY A 30 -73.94 41.44 -14.35
N LEU A 31 -74.35 42.40 -15.19
CA LEU A 31 -75.44 42.26 -16.18
C LEU A 31 -75.13 41.13 -17.18
N ASP A 32 -76.16 40.42 -17.66
CA ASP A 32 -75.99 39.22 -18.50
C ASP A 32 -75.22 39.46 -19.81
N GLU A 33 -75.19 40.71 -20.29
CA GLU A 33 -74.44 41.13 -21.47
C GLU A 33 -72.91 41.03 -21.29
N GLN A 34 -72.41 41.11 -20.05
CA GLN A 34 -70.97 41.05 -19.77
C GLN A 34 -70.44 39.63 -19.50
N LYS A 35 -71.32 38.63 -19.38
CA LYS A 35 -70.98 37.22 -19.10
C LYS A 35 -70.56 36.46 -20.36
N THR A 36 -69.62 37.03 -21.10
CA THR A 36 -69.09 36.44 -22.33
C THR A 36 -67.74 35.76 -22.09
N LYS A 37 -67.46 34.71 -22.86
CA LYS A 37 -66.17 33.99 -22.81
C LYS A 37 -64.97 34.92 -23.02
N LYS A 38 -65.15 35.96 -23.84
CA LYS A 38 -64.11 36.96 -24.14
C LYS A 38 -63.74 37.79 -22.91
N ASN A 39 -64.73 38.16 -22.09
CA ASN A 39 -64.50 38.95 -20.89
C ASN A 39 -63.88 38.11 -19.76
N VAL A 40 -64.31 36.85 -19.62
CA VAL A 40 -63.66 35.89 -18.70
C VAL A 40 -62.16 35.79 -19.00
N MET A 41 -61.80 35.58 -20.27
CA MET A 41 -60.39 35.47 -20.66
C MET A 41 -59.60 36.76 -20.39
N LYS A 42 -60.20 37.93 -20.62
CA LYS A 42 -59.56 39.22 -20.31
C LYS A 42 -59.29 39.37 -18.81
N TYR A 43 -60.30 39.21 -17.96
CA TYR A 43 -60.14 39.45 -16.52
C TYR A 43 -59.26 38.38 -15.85
N TYR A 44 -59.54 37.10 -16.08
CA TYR A 44 -58.80 36.02 -15.44
C TYR A 44 -57.43 35.78 -16.09
N GLY A 45 -57.29 36.05 -17.40
CA GLY A 45 -56.00 35.98 -18.09
C GLY A 45 -55.05 37.11 -17.67
N ILE A 46 -55.53 38.36 -17.57
CA ILE A 46 -54.73 39.47 -17.04
C ILE A 46 -54.36 39.21 -15.57
N GLY A 47 -55.30 38.70 -14.77
CA GLY A 47 -55.04 38.31 -13.38
C GLY A 47 -53.95 37.22 -13.26
N MET A 48 -53.99 36.21 -14.13
CA MET A 48 -52.98 35.14 -14.16
C MET A 48 -51.59 35.67 -14.55
N ILE A 49 -51.50 36.55 -15.56
CA ILE A 49 -50.22 37.12 -16.01
C ILE A 49 -49.60 38.00 -14.92
N LEU A 50 -50.39 38.87 -14.26
CA LEU A 50 -49.91 39.70 -13.17
C LEU A 50 -49.41 38.87 -11.98
N PHE A 51 -50.10 37.77 -11.69
CA PHE A 51 -49.72 36.84 -10.62
C PHE A 51 -48.41 36.09 -10.95
N LEU A 52 -48.20 35.69 -12.20
CA LEU A 52 -46.93 35.09 -12.65
C LEU A 52 -45.76 36.07 -12.57
N ILE A 53 -45.98 37.34 -12.94
CA ILE A 53 -44.94 38.38 -12.86
C ILE A 53 -44.55 38.65 -11.40
N LEU A 54 -45.53 38.68 -10.48
CA LEU A 54 -45.25 38.84 -9.04
C LEU A 54 -44.52 37.63 -8.44
N PHE A 55 -44.76 36.42 -8.97
CA PHE A 55 -44.02 35.21 -8.60
C PHE A 55 -42.58 35.24 -9.11
N SER A 56 -42.35 35.68 -10.35
CA SER A 56 -41.00 35.76 -10.94
C SER A 56 -40.05 36.70 -10.19
N ILE A 57 -40.56 37.64 -9.40
CA ILE A 57 -39.75 38.53 -8.56
C ILE A 57 -39.42 37.90 -7.19
N ASN A 58 -40.22 36.92 -6.72
CA ASN A 58 -40.03 36.27 -5.42
C ASN A 58 -39.36 34.87 -5.50
N VAL A 59 -39.04 34.38 -6.70
CA VAL A 59 -38.20 33.19 -6.83
C VAL A 59 -36.75 33.62 -6.61
N ASP A 60 -36.27 33.42 -5.39
CA ASP A 60 -34.85 33.56 -5.06
C ASP A 60 -34.03 32.57 -5.91
N ASP A 61 -33.40 33.12 -6.95
CA ASP A 61 -32.39 32.50 -7.82
C ASP A 61 -31.09 32.12 -7.06
N SER A 62 -31.07 32.31 -5.74
CA SER A 62 -29.93 31.98 -4.86
C SER A 62 -29.86 30.51 -4.44
N SER A 63 -30.85 29.69 -4.84
CA SER A 63 -30.91 28.25 -4.48
C SER A 63 -30.03 27.36 -5.36
N VAL A 64 -29.75 27.77 -6.60
CA VAL A 64 -28.93 26.97 -7.54
C VAL A 64 -27.45 27.05 -7.16
N GLU A 65 -26.93 28.24 -6.82
CA GLU A 65 -25.52 28.43 -6.45
C GLU A 65 -25.15 27.77 -5.11
N LYS A 66 -26.04 27.81 -4.10
CA LYS A 66 -25.84 27.13 -2.81
C LYS A 66 -25.88 25.60 -2.92
N SER A 67 -26.63 25.05 -3.88
CA SER A 67 -26.73 23.60 -4.07
C SER A 67 -25.43 22.99 -4.62
N ASN A 68 -24.75 23.70 -5.53
CA ASN A 68 -23.50 23.25 -6.13
C ASN A 68 -22.35 23.33 -5.11
N LEU A 69 -22.29 24.40 -4.31
CA LEU A 69 -21.27 24.56 -3.28
C LEU A 69 -21.40 23.53 -2.14
N ASN A 70 -22.62 23.22 -1.70
CA ASN A 70 -22.86 22.19 -0.69
C ASN A 70 -22.53 20.77 -1.20
N THR A 71 -22.66 20.53 -2.51
CA THR A 71 -22.32 19.24 -3.13
C THR A 71 -20.80 19.05 -3.19
N GLU A 72 -20.03 20.10 -3.51
CA GLU A 72 -18.56 20.05 -3.46
C GLU A 72 -18.03 19.95 -2.03
N ILE A 73 -18.56 20.73 -1.07
CA ILE A 73 -18.16 20.68 0.35
C ILE A 73 -18.42 19.29 0.95
N SER A 74 -19.57 18.67 0.66
CA SER A 74 -19.87 17.32 1.14
C SER A 74 -18.92 16.25 0.60
N SER A 75 -18.41 16.42 -0.63
CA SER A 75 -17.45 15.48 -1.22
C SER A 75 -16.05 15.63 -0.64
N VAL A 76 -15.64 16.86 -0.32
CA VAL A 76 -14.34 17.16 0.31
C VAL A 76 -14.32 16.77 1.79
N GLU A 77 -15.41 17.02 2.54
CA GLU A 77 -15.50 16.55 3.94
C GLU A 77 -15.44 15.02 4.05
N GLN A 78 -15.98 14.30 3.06
CA GLN A 78 -15.88 12.84 3.01
C GLN A 78 -14.46 12.34 2.74
N THR A 79 -13.69 12.99 1.87
CA THR A 79 -12.29 12.61 1.62
C THR A 79 -11.42 12.92 2.83
N VAL A 80 -11.55 14.11 3.43
CA VAL A 80 -10.76 14.50 4.61
C VAL A 80 -11.05 13.60 5.82
N ASN A 81 -12.33 13.23 6.05
CA ASN A 81 -12.69 12.30 7.14
C ASN A 81 -12.17 10.87 6.87
N ALA A 82 -12.20 10.42 5.62
CA ALA A 82 -11.61 9.14 5.24
C ALA A 82 -10.09 9.13 5.43
N ASP A 83 -9.41 10.20 5.03
CA ASP A 83 -7.96 10.36 5.10
C ASP A 83 -7.47 10.45 6.56
N GLU A 84 -8.16 11.20 7.43
CA GLU A 84 -7.87 11.28 8.87
C GLU A 84 -8.09 9.93 9.58
N LYS A 85 -9.15 9.21 9.19
CA LYS A 85 -9.45 7.87 9.76
C LYS A 85 -8.45 6.81 9.33
N ILE A 86 -7.92 6.89 8.11
CA ILE A 86 -6.86 6.01 7.61
C ILE A 86 -5.55 6.29 8.37
N ALA A 87 -5.17 7.56 8.52
CA ALA A 87 -3.97 7.95 9.27
C ALA A 87 -4.05 7.48 10.74
N SER A 88 -5.19 7.67 11.42
CA SER A 88 -5.39 7.22 12.80
C SER A 88 -5.30 5.70 12.99
N ASN A 89 -5.75 4.90 12.01
CA ASN A 89 -5.64 3.45 12.07
C ASN A 89 -4.18 2.99 11.97
N ILE A 90 -3.40 3.64 11.09
CA ILE A 90 -1.98 3.34 10.92
C ILE A 90 -1.18 3.80 12.15
N GLU A 91 -1.48 4.95 12.73
CA GLU A 91 -0.84 5.39 13.98
C GLU A 91 -1.08 4.40 15.13
N LYS A 92 -2.30 3.84 15.24
CA LYS A 92 -2.58 2.79 16.23
C LYS A 92 -1.76 1.53 15.98
N LYS A 93 -1.68 1.06 14.73
CA LYS A 93 -0.83 -0.08 14.34
C LYS A 93 0.65 0.17 14.64
N ILE A 94 1.12 1.41 14.50
CA ILE A 94 2.51 1.80 14.81
C ILE A 94 2.73 1.87 16.33
N GLU A 95 1.77 2.35 17.11
CA GLU A 95 1.86 2.38 18.58
C GLU A 95 1.88 0.97 19.19
N ASP A 96 1.15 0.01 18.59
CA ASP A 96 1.21 -1.40 18.99
C ASP A 96 2.63 -2.00 18.85
N LEU A 97 3.44 -1.47 17.92
CA LEU A 97 4.86 -1.85 17.78
C LEU A 97 5.73 -1.29 18.93
N ARG A 98 5.30 -0.18 19.56
CA ARG A 98 6.05 0.48 20.65
C ARG A 98 5.94 -0.25 21.98
N ASN A 99 4.80 -0.87 22.27
CA ASN A 99 4.49 -1.46 23.58
C ASN A 99 4.69 -2.99 23.65
N ALA A 100 5.09 -3.64 22.56
CA ALA A 100 5.26 -5.09 22.55
C ALA A 100 6.67 -5.47 23.03
N GLU A 101 6.84 -5.54 24.35
CA GLU A 101 8.03 -5.74 25.24
C GLU A 101 9.18 -6.68 24.81
N SER A 102 9.21 -7.23 23.61
CA SER A 102 10.43 -7.72 22.96
C SER A 102 10.19 -7.70 21.46
N ILE A 103 10.78 -6.75 20.73
CA ILE A 103 10.88 -6.90 19.27
C ILE A 103 11.75 -8.14 19.06
N THR A 104 11.10 -9.22 18.66
CA THR A 104 11.64 -10.54 18.35
C THR A 104 11.40 -10.80 16.87
N LEU A 105 12.12 -11.78 16.28
CA LEU A 105 12.08 -12.03 14.83
C LEU A 105 10.66 -12.28 14.28
N ASP A 106 9.74 -12.81 15.09
CA ASP A 106 8.33 -13.05 14.72
C ASP A 106 7.55 -11.76 14.38
N LYS A 107 8.01 -10.61 14.87
CA LYS A 107 7.38 -9.31 14.57
C LYS A 107 7.89 -8.67 13.27
N ALA A 108 8.86 -9.29 12.60
CA ALA A 108 9.38 -8.81 11.32
C ALA A 108 8.28 -8.66 10.26
N VAL A 109 7.32 -9.59 10.25
CA VAL A 109 6.17 -9.56 9.34
C VAL A 109 5.27 -8.34 9.63
N SER A 110 4.94 -8.11 10.91
CA SER A 110 4.09 -6.98 11.32
C SER A 110 4.72 -5.62 11.03
N VAL A 111 6.03 -5.50 11.19
CA VAL A 111 6.79 -4.28 10.87
C VAL A 111 6.82 -4.05 9.36
N MET A 112 7.04 -5.11 8.57
CA MET A 112 6.99 -5.03 7.11
C MET A 112 5.60 -4.65 6.58
N GLU A 113 4.53 -5.22 7.15
CA GLU A 113 3.15 -4.85 6.82
C GLU A 113 2.86 -3.39 7.15
N ALA A 114 3.31 -2.91 8.30
CA ALA A 114 3.16 -1.49 8.68
C ALA A 114 3.90 -0.59 7.67
N ARG A 115 5.06 -1.00 7.17
CA ARG A 115 5.80 -0.27 6.13
C ARG A 115 5.09 -0.25 4.79
N ILE A 116 4.53 -1.38 4.36
CA ILE A 116 3.74 -1.48 3.13
C ILE A 116 2.51 -0.56 3.21
N LEU A 117 1.79 -0.59 4.34
CA LEU A 117 0.63 0.27 4.55
C LEU A 117 1.02 1.76 4.57
N TYR A 118 2.16 2.10 5.18
CA TYR A 118 2.68 3.45 5.19
C TYR A 118 3.06 3.91 3.77
N ASP A 119 3.78 3.09 3.00
CA ASP A 119 4.23 3.45 1.65
C ASP A 119 3.05 3.63 0.69
N ALA A 120 1.95 2.90 0.91
CA ALA A 120 0.69 3.03 0.16
C ALA A 120 -0.10 4.33 0.43
N LEU A 121 0.26 5.11 1.45
CA LEU A 121 -0.40 6.38 1.75
C LEU A 121 -0.05 7.50 0.76
N THR A 122 -0.99 8.44 0.60
CA THR A 122 -0.76 9.69 -0.15
C THR A 122 0.20 10.62 0.60
N ALA A 123 0.76 11.62 -0.10
CA ALA A 123 1.71 12.56 0.52
C ALA A 123 1.09 13.29 1.72
N ASP A 124 -0.14 13.78 1.57
CA ASP A 124 -0.85 14.53 2.61
C ASP A 124 -1.18 13.63 3.82
N GLN A 125 -1.56 12.37 3.59
CA GLN A 125 -1.79 11.39 4.66
C GLN A 125 -0.51 11.04 5.42
N LYS A 126 0.65 11.02 4.73
CA LYS A 126 1.96 10.76 5.35
C LYS A 126 2.39 11.91 6.26
N GLU A 127 2.01 13.15 5.99
CA GLU A 127 2.27 14.29 6.87
C GLU A 127 1.52 14.18 8.21
N LEU A 128 0.37 13.51 8.22
CA LEU A 128 -0.40 13.26 9.44
C LEU A 128 0.19 12.13 10.31
N VAL A 129 0.99 11.23 9.74
CA VAL A 129 1.61 10.12 10.48
C VAL A 129 2.89 10.60 11.16
N SER A 130 2.75 11.10 12.38
CA SER A 130 3.85 11.69 13.16
C SER A 130 4.85 10.67 13.74
N ASN A 131 4.43 9.42 13.90
CA ASN A 131 5.16 8.37 14.62
C ASN A 131 6.08 7.50 13.73
N LEU A 132 6.47 7.96 12.54
CA LEU A 132 7.33 7.22 11.61
C LEU A 132 8.63 6.71 12.26
N ASN A 133 9.21 7.48 13.17
CA ASN A 133 10.44 7.10 13.88
C ASN A 133 10.32 5.76 14.63
N VAL A 134 9.12 5.39 15.09
CA VAL A 134 8.88 4.11 15.77
C VAL A 134 9.04 2.95 14.80
N LEU A 135 8.49 3.09 13.58
CA LEU A 135 8.60 2.09 12.53
C LEU A 135 10.06 1.89 12.11
N THR A 136 10.78 2.98 11.84
CA THR A 136 12.21 2.91 11.46
C THR A 136 13.07 2.32 12.56
N ASN A 137 12.80 2.63 13.83
CA ASN A 137 13.52 2.03 14.95
C ASN A 137 13.23 0.52 15.07
N ALA A 138 12.00 0.08 14.79
CA ALA A 138 11.65 -1.33 14.78
C ALA A 138 12.33 -2.09 13.65
N GLU A 139 12.37 -1.52 12.44
CA GLU A 139 13.08 -2.07 11.27
C GLU A 139 14.56 -2.28 11.56
N ASN A 140 15.26 -1.24 12.04
CA ASN A 140 16.68 -1.33 12.38
C ASN A 140 16.95 -2.37 13.48
N LYS A 141 16.04 -2.49 14.46
CA LYS A 141 16.19 -3.47 15.54
C LYS A 141 16.03 -4.91 15.05
N ILE A 142 15.13 -5.17 14.11
CA ILE A 142 14.99 -6.48 13.47
C ILE A 142 16.25 -6.84 12.70
N GLU A 143 16.79 -5.91 11.90
CA GLU A 143 18.03 -6.14 11.15
C GLU A 143 19.21 -6.48 12.09
N VAL A 144 19.36 -5.73 13.19
CA VAL A 144 20.39 -6.03 14.19
C VAL A 144 20.19 -7.42 14.79
N LEU A 145 18.96 -7.79 15.17
CA LEU A 145 18.67 -9.12 15.73
C LEU A 145 18.94 -10.26 14.73
N GLU A 146 18.64 -10.07 13.45
CA GLU A 146 18.96 -11.04 12.41
C GLU A 146 20.48 -11.24 12.25
N THR A 147 21.24 -10.14 12.25
CA THR A 147 22.70 -10.22 12.14
C THR A 147 23.34 -10.81 13.41
N GLU A 148 22.80 -10.53 14.58
CA GLU A 148 23.24 -11.11 15.85
C GLU A 148 22.91 -12.60 15.93
N ALA A 149 21.71 -13.01 15.52
CA ALA A 149 21.32 -14.41 15.42
C ALA A 149 22.21 -15.18 14.45
N ALA A 150 22.54 -14.61 13.29
CA ALA A 150 23.45 -15.21 12.32
C ALA A 150 24.88 -15.38 12.88
N LYS A 151 25.41 -14.36 13.57
CA LYS A 151 26.71 -14.43 14.23
C LYS A 151 26.73 -15.48 15.34
N GLN A 152 25.66 -15.59 16.11
CA GLN A 152 25.53 -16.59 17.17
C GLN A 152 25.41 -18.02 16.61
N ALA A 153 24.67 -18.22 15.52
CA ALA A 153 24.57 -19.53 14.85
C ALA A 153 25.95 -19.99 14.33
N VAL A 154 26.72 -19.09 13.70
CA VAL A 154 28.08 -19.39 13.24
C VAL A 154 29.02 -19.68 14.42
N ALA A 155 28.92 -18.93 15.52
CA ALA A 155 29.73 -19.16 16.72
C ALA A 155 29.37 -20.47 17.44
N GLN A 156 28.10 -20.87 17.44
CA GLN A 156 27.64 -22.14 18.01
C GLN A 156 28.09 -23.33 17.16
N GLU A 157 28.05 -23.22 15.83
CA GLU A 157 28.55 -24.26 14.94
C GLU A 157 30.08 -24.43 15.04
N GLN A 158 30.82 -23.32 15.14
CA GLN A 158 32.26 -23.35 15.42
C GLN A 158 32.60 -23.90 16.83
N ALA A 159 31.72 -23.70 17.82
CA ALA A 159 31.88 -24.26 19.16
C ALA A 159 31.58 -25.77 19.21
N GLN A 160 30.63 -26.26 18.41
CA GLN A 160 30.34 -27.69 18.27
C GLN A 160 31.46 -28.43 17.52
N ILE A 161 32.03 -27.83 16.46
CA ILE A 161 33.19 -28.39 15.76
C ILE A 161 34.42 -28.48 16.68
N LYS A 162 34.59 -27.53 17.62
CA LYS A 162 35.71 -27.54 18.57
C LYS A 162 35.56 -28.58 19.69
N SER A 163 34.34 -28.91 20.11
CA SER A 163 34.10 -29.94 21.13
C SER A 163 34.19 -31.36 20.57
N GLU A 164 33.88 -31.57 19.29
CA GLU A 164 34.04 -32.87 18.63
C GLU A 164 35.50 -33.23 18.32
N VAL A 165 36.37 -32.24 18.02
CA VAL A 165 37.80 -32.50 17.75
C VAL A 165 38.62 -32.79 19.01
N GLN A 166 38.15 -32.41 20.20
CA GLN A 166 38.86 -32.67 21.47
C GLN A 166 38.45 -33.99 22.15
N ALA A 167 37.36 -34.62 21.74
CA ALA A 167 36.94 -35.93 22.24
C ALA A 167 37.71 -37.11 21.60
N THR A 168 38.38 -36.91 20.46
CA THR A 168 39.14 -37.95 19.75
C THR A 168 40.66 -37.92 19.97
N ALA A 169 41.20 -37.05 20.84
CA ALA A 169 42.64 -36.92 21.06
C ALA A 169 43.18 -37.55 22.37
N SER A 170 42.35 -38.22 23.18
CA SER A 170 42.76 -38.80 24.47
C SER A 170 42.68 -40.33 24.57
N SER A 171 42.57 -41.06 23.47
CA SER A 171 42.80 -42.51 23.50
C SER A 171 43.26 -43.03 22.16
N GLN A 172 44.58 -43.10 21.98
CA GLN A 172 45.27 -44.18 21.28
C GLN A 172 46.79 -43.96 21.35
N ALA A 173 47.37 -44.34 22.49
CA ALA A 173 48.70 -44.93 22.52
C ALA A 173 48.51 -46.44 22.75
N ASP A 174 49.25 -47.24 21.99
CA ASP A 174 49.49 -48.68 22.10
C ASP A 174 48.42 -49.67 21.56
N LYS A 175 48.44 -49.90 20.23
CA LYS A 175 48.84 -51.20 19.63
C LYS A 175 48.84 -51.21 18.09
N GLU A 176 50.00 -51.56 17.52
CA GLU A 176 50.21 -52.19 16.19
C GLU A 176 49.15 -53.27 15.85
N ILE A 177 48.75 -53.62 14.61
CA ILE A 177 49.35 -53.53 13.26
C ILE A 177 48.25 -53.90 12.21
N VAL A 178 48.25 -53.24 11.03
CA VAL A 178 47.89 -53.73 9.66
C VAL A 178 46.43 -54.20 9.43
N THR A 179 45.65 -53.67 8.48
CA THR A 179 45.74 -53.94 7.02
C THR A 179 44.76 -53.06 6.21
N LEU A 180 45.26 -52.40 5.16
CA LEU A 180 44.66 -52.00 3.86
C LEU A 180 43.15 -51.65 3.72
N GLN A 181 42.93 -50.39 3.32
CA GLN A 181 41.80 -49.70 2.64
C GLN A 181 41.17 -50.44 1.43
N PRO A 182 40.09 -49.90 0.76
CA PRO A 182 39.38 -48.62 0.97
C PRO A 182 37.82 -48.61 0.84
N GLN A 183 37.14 -47.71 1.55
CA GLN A 183 35.79 -47.24 1.23
C GLN A 183 35.73 -45.70 1.13
N ALA A 184 34.96 -45.25 0.14
CA ALA A 184 34.90 -43.91 -0.43
C ALA A 184 34.56 -42.80 0.59
N GLN A 185 35.36 -41.73 0.56
CA GLN A 185 35.19 -40.52 1.35
C GLN A 185 35.02 -39.31 0.41
N THR A 186 33.90 -38.61 0.52
CA THR A 186 33.73 -37.24 0.00
C THR A 186 34.49 -36.29 0.92
N GLN A 187 35.79 -36.12 0.63
CA GLN A 187 36.65 -35.16 1.31
C GLN A 187 36.54 -33.81 0.61
N THR A 188 36.09 -32.78 1.33
CA THR A 188 36.23 -31.38 0.94
C THR A 188 37.72 -31.04 0.93
N ASN A 189 38.32 -31.24 -0.23
CA ASN A 189 39.75 -31.12 -0.47
C ASN A 189 40.22 -29.66 -0.42
N GLU A 190 40.43 -29.14 0.78
CA GLU A 190 40.98 -27.80 1.03
C GLU A 190 42.51 -27.81 0.88
N TYR A 191 43.01 -27.95 -0.34
CA TYR A 191 44.44 -27.77 -0.65
C TYR A 191 44.65 -26.67 -1.69
N THR A 192 45.84 -26.05 -1.64
CA THR A 192 46.20 -24.94 -2.52
C THR A 192 46.46 -25.42 -3.94
N VAL A 193 45.76 -24.80 -4.89
CA VAL A 193 45.97 -24.92 -6.33
C VAL A 193 46.41 -23.56 -6.90
N TYR A 194 46.82 -23.53 -8.17
CA TYR A 194 47.34 -22.31 -8.81
C TYR A 194 46.58 -21.99 -10.09
N ILE A 195 46.23 -20.72 -10.28
CA ILE A 195 45.61 -20.21 -11.51
C ILE A 195 46.56 -19.24 -12.21
N THR A 196 46.28 -19.01 -13.50
CA THR A 196 46.95 -17.96 -14.29
C THR A 196 46.05 -16.73 -14.35
N ARG A 197 46.64 -15.53 -14.50
CA ARG A 197 45.89 -14.25 -14.56
C ARG A 197 44.75 -14.20 -15.60
N THR A 198 44.84 -14.98 -16.69
CA THR A 198 43.88 -14.93 -17.80
C THR A 198 43.31 -16.30 -18.18
N GLY A 199 43.61 -17.35 -17.43
CA GLY A 199 43.24 -18.72 -17.80
C GLY A 199 42.12 -19.27 -16.94
N GLU A 200 41.20 -20.00 -17.57
CA GLU A 200 39.99 -20.59 -16.95
C GLU A 200 40.27 -21.92 -16.23
N LYS A 201 41.55 -22.24 -16.00
CA LYS A 201 41.97 -23.52 -15.43
C LYS A 201 42.83 -23.33 -14.19
N TYR A 202 42.64 -24.22 -13.23
CA TYR A 202 43.54 -24.36 -12.09
C TYR A 202 44.53 -25.50 -12.32
N HIS A 203 45.69 -25.38 -11.69
CA HIS A 203 46.89 -26.14 -11.96
C HIS A 203 47.59 -26.56 -10.67
N ARG A 204 48.41 -27.61 -10.75
CA ARG A 204 49.40 -27.96 -9.72
C ARG A 204 50.63 -27.05 -9.82
N SER A 205 51.35 -26.84 -8.73
CA SER A 205 52.64 -26.15 -8.74
C SER A 205 53.59 -26.76 -9.79
N GLY A 206 54.25 -25.90 -10.57
CA GLY A 206 55.18 -26.33 -11.62
C GLY A 206 54.55 -26.74 -12.95
N CYS A 207 53.25 -26.51 -13.17
CA CYS A 207 52.65 -26.73 -14.48
C CYS A 207 53.29 -25.84 -15.56
N ARG A 208 53.47 -26.37 -16.77
CA ARG A 208 54.09 -25.67 -17.91
C ARG A 208 53.41 -24.34 -18.28
N TYR A 209 52.13 -24.19 -17.95
CA TYR A 209 51.32 -23.00 -18.24
C TYR A 209 51.42 -21.92 -17.16
N LEU A 210 51.97 -22.23 -15.98
CA LEU A 210 52.15 -21.28 -14.87
C LEU A 210 53.44 -20.44 -14.99
N LYS A 211 54.22 -20.61 -16.06
CA LYS A 211 55.54 -19.93 -16.22
C LYS A 211 55.47 -18.41 -16.17
N GLN A 212 54.37 -17.82 -16.63
CA GLN A 212 54.20 -16.37 -16.75
C GLN A 212 53.36 -15.77 -15.61
N SER A 213 52.53 -16.59 -14.94
CA SER A 213 51.62 -16.13 -13.90
C SER A 213 51.25 -17.32 -13.01
N GLN A 214 51.47 -17.17 -11.71
CA GLN A 214 51.15 -18.16 -10.70
C GLN A 214 50.48 -17.46 -9.53
N ILE A 215 49.16 -17.64 -9.41
CA ILE A 215 48.34 -17.08 -8.34
C ILE A 215 47.81 -18.25 -7.52
N SER A 216 48.15 -18.33 -6.24
CA SER A 216 47.67 -19.39 -5.33
C SER A 216 46.24 -19.12 -4.89
N ILE A 217 45.41 -20.15 -4.91
CA ILE A 217 44.00 -20.12 -4.48
C ILE A 217 43.63 -21.49 -3.89
N SER A 218 42.64 -21.56 -3.01
CA SER A 218 42.14 -22.86 -2.53
C SER A 218 41.41 -23.60 -3.66
N LYS A 219 41.44 -24.94 -3.67
CA LYS A 219 40.72 -25.73 -4.67
C LYS A 219 39.21 -25.45 -4.66
N SER A 220 38.63 -25.25 -3.48
CA SER A 220 37.22 -24.89 -3.32
C SER A 220 36.91 -23.55 -3.96
N ASP A 221 37.71 -22.51 -3.68
CA ASP A 221 37.49 -21.18 -4.26
C ASP A 221 37.71 -21.19 -5.77
N ALA A 222 38.67 -21.96 -6.27
CA ALA A 222 38.87 -22.14 -7.71
C ALA A 222 37.63 -22.75 -8.38
N ILE A 223 37.04 -23.79 -7.79
CA ILE A 223 35.82 -24.41 -8.33
C ILE A 223 34.63 -23.44 -8.23
N ASN A 224 34.49 -22.74 -7.10
CA ASN A 224 33.42 -21.76 -6.89
C ASN A 224 33.51 -20.57 -7.86
N GLN A 225 34.72 -20.18 -8.24
CA GLN A 225 34.97 -19.16 -9.27
C GLN A 225 34.86 -19.71 -10.70
N GLY A 226 34.50 -21.00 -10.87
CA GLY A 226 34.26 -21.62 -12.17
C GLY A 226 35.50 -22.12 -12.91
N TYR A 227 36.67 -22.15 -12.25
CA TYR A 227 37.88 -22.70 -12.86
C TYR A 227 37.79 -24.22 -12.96
N THR A 228 38.23 -24.74 -14.11
CA THR A 228 38.25 -26.19 -14.39
C THR A 228 39.64 -26.79 -14.18
N PRO A 229 39.80 -28.09 -13.87
CA PRO A 229 41.12 -28.67 -13.70
C PRO A 229 41.90 -28.67 -15.03
N CYS A 230 43.20 -28.40 -14.95
CA CYS A 230 44.09 -28.52 -16.09
C CYS A 230 44.34 -30.00 -16.45
N SER A 231 43.95 -30.39 -17.66
CA SER A 231 44.15 -31.75 -18.19
C SER A 231 45.62 -32.18 -18.30
N VAL A 232 46.56 -31.24 -18.28
CA VAL A 232 48.00 -31.54 -18.41
C VAL A 232 48.67 -31.83 -17.06
N CYS A 233 48.29 -31.15 -15.99
CA CYS A 233 48.89 -31.35 -14.67
C CYS A 233 47.98 -32.06 -13.67
N ASN A 234 46.74 -32.37 -14.05
CA ASN A 234 45.72 -33.11 -13.29
C ASN A 234 45.83 -32.93 -11.76
N PRO A 235 45.61 -31.69 -11.28
CA PRO A 235 45.84 -31.28 -9.89
C PRO A 235 44.92 -31.92 -8.85
#